data_AF-A0A7Y2VLF8-F1
#
_entry.id   AF-A0A7Y2VLF8-F1
#
_cell.length_a   1.000
_cell.length_b   1.000
_cell.length_c   1.000
_cell.angle_alpha   90.00
_cell.angle_beta   90.00
_cell.angle_gamma   90.00
#
_symmetry.space_group_name_H-M   'P 1'
#
loop_
_entity.id
_entity.type
_entity.pdbx_description
1 polymer ?
#
loop_
_entity_poly.entity_id
_entity_poly.type
_entity_poly.pdbx_seq_one_letter_code
_entity_poly.pdbx_strand_id
1 'polypeptide(L)'
;PNGINGPGGANGPPAQNLLHLNNIHADKRGMFASGMRTEGILHIGNGNVVSKAVDMPQGMHNARPFRDGVLFNDTSSDLVRYVGRDGKQIALHVPVYDPAELTHTELGDEKVARQGFARGLCAIDERFIAAGSSPSTVTVYDLETAKEVTRVNFSMDIRNAIHGLEVWPW
;
A
#
# COMPACT_ATOMS: atom_id res chain seq x y z
N PRO A 1 -13.37 -18.25 17.48
CA PRO A 1 -14.84 -18.37 17.31
C PRO A 1 -15.49 -16.99 17.33
N ASN A 2 -15.92 -16.51 16.17
CA ASN A 2 -16.60 -15.22 16.03
C ASN A 2 -17.93 -15.32 16.80
N GLY A 3 -18.17 -14.41 17.75
CA GLY A 3 -19.38 -14.40 18.56
C GLY A 3 -20.65 -14.21 17.73
N ILE A 4 -21.82 -14.24 18.38
CA ILE A 4 -23.16 -14.14 17.76
C ILE A 4 -23.30 -12.91 16.82
N ASN A 5 -22.52 -11.84 17.10
CA ASN A 5 -22.50 -10.59 16.34
C ASN A 5 -21.25 -10.40 15.46
N GLY A 6 -20.33 -11.36 15.41
CA GLY A 6 -19.13 -11.29 14.57
C GLY A 6 -19.37 -11.77 13.14
N PRO A 7 -18.47 -11.50 12.17
CA PRO A 7 -18.63 -11.94 10.79
C PRO A 7 -18.89 -13.45 10.69
N GLY A 8 -19.97 -13.83 10.01
CA GLY A 8 -20.45 -15.22 9.91
C GLY A 8 -21.30 -15.73 11.08
N GLY A 9 -21.61 -14.88 12.07
CA GLY A 9 -22.56 -15.16 13.15
C GLY A 9 -24.01 -14.86 12.78
N ALA A 10 -24.97 -15.30 13.61
CA ALA A 10 -26.41 -15.18 13.35
C ALA A 10 -26.87 -13.73 13.10
N ASN A 11 -26.22 -12.74 13.73
CA ASN A 11 -26.51 -11.31 13.56
C ASN A 11 -25.33 -10.53 12.96
N GLY A 12 -24.28 -11.22 12.52
CA GLY A 12 -23.09 -10.60 11.96
C GLY A 12 -23.20 -10.40 10.44
N PRO A 13 -22.38 -9.51 9.86
CA PRO A 13 -22.28 -9.43 8.41
C PRO A 13 -21.77 -10.76 7.84
N PRO A 14 -22.05 -11.06 6.56
CA PRO A 14 -21.43 -12.19 5.87
C PRO A 14 -19.91 -12.13 6.01
N ALA A 15 -19.26 -13.28 6.17
CA ALA A 15 -17.81 -13.39 6.21
C ALA A 15 -17.21 -13.13 4.82
N GLN A 16 -17.17 -11.86 4.41
CA GLN A 16 -16.69 -11.41 3.11
C GLN A 16 -15.63 -10.34 3.28
N ASN A 17 -14.61 -10.38 2.41
CA ASN A 17 -13.58 -9.35 2.35
C ASN A 17 -13.98 -8.32 1.27
N LEU A 18 -14.91 -7.42 1.60
CA LEU A 18 -15.44 -6.44 0.64
C LEU A 18 -14.62 -5.15 0.57
N LEU A 19 -13.92 -4.83 1.66
CA LEU A 19 -13.13 -3.60 1.82
C LEU A 19 -11.96 -3.89 2.75
N HIS A 20 -10.76 -3.42 2.41
CA HIS A 20 -9.60 -3.48 3.27
C HIS A 20 -8.93 -2.12 3.30
N LEU A 21 -8.96 -1.43 4.44
CA LEU A 21 -8.23 -0.17 4.63
C LEU A 21 -6.80 -0.47 5.02
N ASN A 22 -5.85 0.08 4.26
CA ASN A 22 -4.42 -0.21 4.41
C ASN A 22 -3.61 1.04 4.77
N ASN A 23 -4.13 2.23 4.46
CA ASN A 23 -3.41 3.48 4.65
C ASN A 23 -4.33 4.56 5.19
N ILE A 24 -3.77 5.40 6.06
CA ILE A 24 -4.37 6.66 6.50
C ILE A 24 -3.35 7.78 6.26
N HIS A 25 -3.82 8.90 5.73
CA HIS A 25 -3.05 10.14 5.67
C HIS A 25 -3.92 11.28 6.18
N ALA A 26 -3.39 12.13 7.05
CA ALA A 26 -4.10 13.31 7.53
C ALA A 26 -3.28 14.58 7.27
N ASP A 27 -3.97 15.63 6.85
CA ASP A 27 -3.42 16.98 6.80
C ASP A 27 -4.52 18.02 7.10
N LYS A 28 -4.22 19.30 6.89
CA LYS A 28 -5.16 20.41 7.12
C LYS A 28 -6.48 20.33 6.32
N ARG A 29 -6.55 19.49 5.29
CA ARG A 29 -7.74 19.25 4.46
C ARG A 29 -8.63 18.16 5.04
N GLY A 30 -8.15 17.38 6.01
CA GLY A 30 -8.89 16.29 6.67
C GLY A 30 -8.14 14.97 6.61
N MET A 31 -8.87 13.88 6.87
CA MET A 31 -8.33 12.52 6.87
C MET A 31 -8.63 11.83 5.54
N PHE A 32 -7.65 11.12 5.02
CA PHE A 32 -7.73 10.32 3.82
C PHE A 32 -7.48 8.86 4.17
N ALA A 33 -8.31 7.96 3.66
CA ALA A 33 -8.18 6.52 3.84
C ALA A 33 -8.15 5.83 2.48
N SER A 34 -7.35 4.78 2.33
CA SER A 34 -7.30 3.98 1.11
C SER A 34 -6.90 2.55 1.39
N GLY A 35 -7.21 1.66 0.44
CA GLY A 35 -6.74 0.30 0.47
C GLY A 35 -7.37 -0.57 -0.60
N MET A 36 -7.24 -1.88 -0.49
CA MET A 36 -7.82 -2.78 -1.48
C MET A 36 -9.35 -2.65 -1.49
N ARG A 37 -9.92 -2.61 -2.70
CA ARG A 37 -11.38 -2.51 -2.95
C ARG A 37 -12.03 -1.21 -2.45
N THR A 38 -11.26 -0.17 -2.10
CA THR A 38 -11.83 1.17 -1.89
C THR A 38 -12.16 1.88 -3.20
N GLU A 39 -11.64 1.39 -4.34
CA GLU A 39 -11.77 1.98 -5.69
C GLU A 39 -11.30 3.44 -5.80
N GLY A 40 -10.57 3.91 -4.78
CA GLY A 40 -10.24 5.31 -4.66
C GLY A 40 -9.60 5.67 -3.33
N ILE A 41 -9.21 6.94 -3.19
CA ILE A 41 -8.87 7.52 -1.89
C ILE A 41 -10.15 8.14 -1.33
N LEU A 42 -10.54 7.66 -0.15
CA LEU A 42 -11.67 8.18 0.60
C LEU A 42 -11.22 9.39 1.39
N HIS A 43 -11.96 10.50 1.32
CA HIS A 43 -11.78 11.67 2.15
C HIS A 43 -12.89 11.75 3.19
N ILE A 44 -12.48 11.89 4.45
CA ILE A 44 -13.33 12.00 5.60
C ILE A 44 -13.24 13.46 6.04
N GLY A 45 -14.28 14.22 5.65
CA GLY A 45 -14.36 15.65 5.88
C GLY A 45 -15.11 16.01 7.17
N ASN A 46 -15.51 17.27 7.26
CA ASN A 46 -16.27 17.78 8.41
C ASN A 46 -17.59 17.01 8.60
N GLY A 47 -17.98 16.80 9.86
CA GLY A 47 -19.20 16.07 10.19
C GLY A 47 -19.13 14.56 9.91
N ASN A 48 -17.93 13.98 9.76
CA ASN A 48 -17.70 12.56 9.47
C ASN A 48 -18.33 12.09 8.14
N VAL A 49 -18.43 13.01 7.17
CA VAL A 49 -18.93 12.67 5.84
C VAL A 49 -17.79 12.08 5.01
N VAL A 50 -18.02 10.87 4.48
CA VAL A 50 -17.09 10.17 3.60
C VAL A 50 -17.42 10.50 2.15
N SER A 51 -16.41 10.87 1.37
CA SER A 51 -16.50 11.07 -0.08
C SER A 51 -15.31 10.43 -0.78
N LYS A 52 -15.41 10.15 -2.07
CA LYS A 52 -14.27 9.68 -2.88
C LYS A 52 -13.54 10.88 -3.47
N ALA A 53 -12.30 11.09 -3.06
CA ALA A 53 -11.49 12.22 -3.51
C ALA A 53 -10.87 11.99 -4.90
N VAL A 54 -10.54 10.74 -5.22
CA VAL A 54 -9.95 10.35 -6.50
C VAL A 54 -10.26 8.87 -6.76
N ASP A 55 -10.54 8.53 -8.01
CA ASP A 55 -10.63 7.14 -8.48
C ASP A 55 -9.23 6.53 -8.61
N MET A 56 -9.09 5.28 -8.18
CA MET A 56 -7.82 4.58 -8.20
C MET A 56 -7.95 3.22 -8.89
N PRO A 57 -6.88 2.72 -9.54
CA PRO A 57 -6.89 1.39 -10.14
C PRO A 57 -7.16 0.32 -9.08
N GLN A 58 -7.85 -0.75 -9.47
CA GLN A 58 -8.22 -1.85 -8.58
C GLN A 58 -7.00 -2.50 -7.88
N GLY A 59 -5.85 -2.49 -8.55
CA GLY A 59 -4.58 -3.04 -8.06
C GLY A 59 -3.85 -2.21 -7.00
N MET A 60 -4.42 -1.07 -6.58
CA MET A 60 -3.85 -0.22 -5.53
C MET A 60 -3.91 -0.90 -4.16
N HIS A 61 -2.81 -0.83 -3.40
CA HIS A 61 -2.75 -1.34 -2.02
C HIS A 61 -2.72 -0.26 -0.96
N ASN A 62 -1.84 0.73 -1.07
CA ASN A 62 -1.82 1.92 -0.23
C ASN A 62 -1.79 3.11 -1.17
N ALA A 63 -2.50 4.19 -0.84
CA ALA A 63 -2.43 5.45 -1.57
C ALA A 63 -2.65 6.65 -0.67
N ARG A 64 -2.10 7.79 -1.06
CA ARG A 64 -2.35 9.08 -0.41
C ARG A 64 -2.25 10.23 -1.42
N PRO A 65 -2.95 11.34 -1.17
CA PRO A 65 -2.56 12.62 -1.75
C PRO A 65 -1.08 12.89 -1.46
N PHE A 66 -0.35 13.34 -2.47
CA PHE A 66 1.07 13.64 -2.37
C PHE A 66 1.45 14.66 -3.45
N ARG A 67 2.16 15.73 -3.08
CA ARG A 67 2.38 16.89 -3.97
C ARG A 67 1.05 17.39 -4.58
N ASP A 68 1.03 17.65 -5.88
CA ASP A 68 -0.17 17.99 -6.65
C ASP A 68 -0.94 16.76 -7.16
N GLY A 69 -0.49 15.54 -6.83
CA GLY A 69 -1.01 14.28 -7.36
C GLY A 69 -1.30 13.20 -6.31
N VAL A 70 -1.03 11.96 -6.68
CA VAL A 70 -1.24 10.77 -5.86
C VAL A 70 0.02 9.91 -5.85
N LEU A 71 0.41 9.44 -4.66
CA LEU A 71 1.44 8.43 -4.46
C LEU A 71 0.77 7.13 -4.00
N PHE A 72 1.12 6.00 -4.62
CA PHE A 72 0.49 4.72 -4.31
C PHE A 72 1.35 3.50 -4.60
N ASN A 73 1.10 2.41 -3.89
CA ASN A 73 1.55 1.08 -4.28
C ASN A 73 0.58 0.49 -5.30
N ASP A 74 1.03 0.28 -6.53
CA ASP A 74 0.35 -0.51 -7.55
C ASP A 74 0.82 -1.96 -7.42
N THR A 75 0.23 -2.64 -6.43
CA THR A 75 0.48 -4.04 -6.12
C THR A 75 0.30 -4.93 -7.35
N SER A 76 -0.68 -4.66 -8.20
CA SER A 76 -1.00 -5.53 -9.34
C SER A 76 0.09 -5.53 -10.40
N SER A 77 0.87 -4.45 -10.45
CA SER A 77 1.95 -4.26 -11.40
C SER A 77 3.34 -4.33 -10.76
N ASP A 78 3.44 -4.64 -9.46
CA ASP A 78 4.69 -4.66 -8.69
C ASP A 78 5.45 -3.32 -8.71
N LEU A 79 4.68 -2.24 -8.59
CA LEU A 79 5.19 -0.88 -8.71
C LEU A 79 4.83 -0.02 -7.51
N VAL A 80 5.66 0.99 -7.27
CA VAL A 80 5.31 2.21 -6.56
C VAL A 80 5.18 3.31 -7.61
N ARG A 81 4.09 4.08 -7.55
CA ARG A 81 3.77 5.08 -8.55
C ARG A 81 3.49 6.43 -7.94
N TYR A 82 3.92 7.47 -8.66
CA TYR A 82 3.43 8.83 -8.51
C TYR A 82 2.75 9.26 -9.81
N VAL A 83 1.56 9.85 -9.69
CA VAL A 83 0.83 10.43 -10.82
C VAL A 83 0.43 11.85 -10.45
N GLY A 84 1.04 12.83 -11.11
CA GLY A 84 0.76 14.26 -10.99
C GLY A 84 -0.46 14.68 -11.81
N ARG A 85 -1.07 15.81 -11.45
CA ARG A 85 -2.21 16.38 -12.20
C ARG A 85 -1.78 16.96 -13.53
N ASP A 86 -0.53 17.35 -13.65
CA ASP A 86 0.14 17.80 -14.87
C ASP A 86 0.40 16.66 -15.88
N GLY A 87 0.06 15.42 -15.54
CA GLY A 87 0.31 14.24 -16.35
C GLY A 87 1.68 13.61 -16.13
N LYS A 88 2.52 14.16 -15.25
CA LYS A 88 3.79 13.54 -14.85
C LYS A 88 3.52 12.19 -14.19
N GLN A 89 4.22 11.15 -14.64
CA GLN A 89 4.15 9.82 -14.05
C GLN A 89 5.53 9.31 -13.69
N ILE A 90 5.64 8.69 -12.53
CA ILE A 90 6.81 7.94 -12.09
C ILE A 90 6.33 6.54 -11.75
N ALA A 91 7.04 5.53 -12.22
CA ALA A 91 6.80 4.13 -11.94
C ALA A 91 8.12 3.47 -11.53
N LEU A 92 8.16 2.92 -10.32
CA LEU A 92 9.35 2.34 -9.71
C LEU A 92 9.06 0.90 -9.34
N HIS A 93 9.84 -0.04 -9.88
CA HIS A 93 9.72 -1.45 -9.52
C HIS A 93 10.13 -1.67 -8.07
N VAL A 94 9.31 -2.45 -7.35
CA VAL A 94 9.76 -2.99 -6.08
C VAL A 94 10.77 -4.12 -6.30
N PRO A 95 11.71 -4.34 -5.37
CA PRO A 95 12.70 -5.41 -5.53
C PRO A 95 12.06 -6.79 -5.65
N VAL A 96 12.69 -7.61 -6.48
CA VAL A 96 12.48 -9.05 -6.59
C VAL A 96 13.82 -9.74 -6.31
N TYR A 97 13.74 -10.99 -5.86
CA TYR A 97 14.88 -11.80 -5.45
C TYR A 97 14.91 -13.10 -6.23
N ASP A 98 16.06 -13.77 -6.24
CA ASP A 98 16.20 -15.07 -6.86
C ASP A 98 15.18 -16.04 -6.22
N PRO A 99 14.29 -16.67 -7.01
CA PRO A 99 13.35 -17.66 -6.48
C PRO A 99 14.00 -18.78 -5.66
N ALA A 100 15.26 -19.12 -5.93
CA ALA A 100 16.00 -20.13 -5.17
C ALA A 100 16.36 -19.69 -3.75
N GLU A 101 16.37 -18.39 -3.47
CA GLU A 101 16.64 -17.82 -2.14
C GLU A 101 15.36 -17.66 -1.31
N LEU A 102 14.18 -17.77 -1.94
CA LEU A 102 12.90 -17.63 -1.26
C LEU A 102 12.58 -18.85 -0.39
N THR A 103 12.00 -18.59 0.78
CA THR A 103 11.52 -19.63 1.70
C THR A 103 10.01 -19.61 1.81
N HIS A 104 9.44 -20.77 2.18
CA HIS A 104 7.99 -20.97 2.36
C HIS A 104 7.16 -20.78 1.08
N THR A 105 7.74 -21.14 -0.07
CA THR A 105 7.11 -21.05 -1.39
C THR A 105 6.05 -22.13 -1.63
N GLU A 106 6.08 -23.22 -0.85
CA GLU A 106 5.18 -24.37 -0.94
C GLU A 106 3.72 -24.09 -0.54
N LEU A 107 3.45 -22.94 0.09
CA LEU A 107 2.12 -22.53 0.57
C LEU A 107 1.36 -21.61 -0.41
N GLY A 108 1.96 -21.29 -1.56
CA GLY A 108 1.57 -20.15 -2.41
C GLY A 108 0.26 -20.32 -3.19
N ASP A 109 -0.83 -19.75 -2.67
CA ASP A 109 -1.75 -19.04 -3.55
C ASP A 109 -1.08 -17.71 -3.92
N GLU A 110 -0.70 -17.52 -5.18
CA GLU A 110 -0.07 -16.29 -5.68
C GLU A 110 -0.90 -15.03 -5.38
N LYS A 111 -2.20 -15.21 -5.06
CA LYS A 111 -3.09 -14.13 -4.61
C LYS A 111 -2.83 -13.69 -3.17
N VAL A 112 -2.27 -14.56 -2.33
CA VAL A 112 -2.07 -14.33 -0.89
C VAL A 112 -0.61 -13.99 -0.58
N ALA A 113 0.35 -14.74 -1.12
CA ALA A 113 1.77 -14.55 -0.85
C ALA A 113 2.60 -14.80 -2.12
N ARG A 114 3.29 -13.75 -2.58
CA ARG A 114 4.25 -13.77 -3.69
C ARG A 114 5.25 -12.63 -3.49
N GLN A 115 6.42 -12.74 -4.13
CA GLN A 115 7.37 -11.62 -4.15
C GLN A 115 6.84 -10.48 -5.02
N GLY A 116 7.41 -9.29 -4.85
CA GLY A 116 7.01 -8.10 -5.60
C GLY A 116 5.71 -7.46 -5.11
N PHE A 117 5.10 -8.00 -4.06
CA PHE A 117 3.86 -7.44 -3.51
C PHE A 117 4.12 -6.07 -2.86
N ALA A 118 3.91 -4.99 -3.62
CA ALA A 118 4.14 -3.62 -3.16
C ALA A 118 3.08 -3.21 -2.13
N ARG A 119 3.49 -3.01 -0.87
CA ARG A 119 2.61 -2.66 0.26
C ARG A 119 3.39 -1.89 1.31
N GLY A 120 2.72 -1.04 2.07
CA GLY A 120 3.39 -0.12 2.99
C GLY A 120 4.02 1.04 2.22
N LEU A 121 3.66 2.25 2.61
CA LEU A 121 4.03 3.46 1.89
C LEU A 121 4.21 4.61 2.87
N CYS A 122 5.37 5.25 2.81
CA CYS A 122 5.66 6.41 3.62
C CYS A 122 6.37 7.47 2.77
N ALA A 123 5.86 8.70 2.81
CA ALA A 123 6.59 9.84 2.28
C ALA A 123 7.58 10.31 3.36
N ILE A 124 8.87 10.33 3.03
CA ILE A 124 9.91 10.84 3.94
C ILE A 124 9.89 12.37 3.87
N ASP A 125 9.92 12.88 2.64
CA ASP A 125 9.71 14.30 2.33
C ASP A 125 9.09 14.42 0.93
N GLU A 126 9.14 15.61 0.35
CA GLU A 126 8.59 15.84 -0.99
C GLU A 126 9.39 15.12 -2.08
N ARG A 127 10.64 14.73 -1.90
CA ARG A 127 11.51 14.06 -2.89
C ARG A 127 11.65 12.56 -2.65
N PHE A 128 11.83 12.15 -1.41
CA PHE A 128 12.13 10.77 -1.05
C PHE A 128 10.92 10.07 -0.44
N ILE A 129 10.75 8.80 -0.82
CA ILE A 129 9.71 7.94 -0.29
C ILE A 129 10.31 6.61 0.16
N ALA A 130 9.71 5.99 1.16
CA ALA A 130 9.94 4.60 1.52
C ALA A 130 8.73 3.76 1.10
N ALA A 131 8.98 2.62 0.48
CA ALA A 131 7.96 1.65 0.14
C ALA A 131 8.37 0.26 0.58
N GLY A 132 7.39 -0.50 1.04
CA GLY A 132 7.56 -1.90 1.38
C GLY A 132 7.25 -2.83 0.21
N SER A 133 7.87 -4.00 0.25
CA SER A 133 7.53 -5.10 -0.65
C SER A 133 7.78 -6.47 -0.02
N SER A 134 7.24 -7.50 -0.67
CA SER A 134 7.52 -8.90 -0.31
C SER A 134 8.73 -9.43 -1.09
N PRO A 135 9.60 -10.26 -0.47
CA PRO A 135 9.57 -10.63 0.94
C PRO A 135 10.15 -9.48 1.80
N SER A 136 9.55 -9.18 2.95
CA SER A 136 9.89 -8.13 3.93
C SER A 136 11.05 -7.20 3.57
N THR A 137 10.83 -6.32 2.59
CA THR A 137 11.84 -5.38 2.10
C THR A 137 11.33 -3.97 2.22
N VAL A 138 12.17 -3.06 2.69
CA VAL A 138 11.93 -1.61 2.65
C VAL A 138 12.92 -0.99 1.69
N THR A 139 12.42 -0.22 0.73
CA THR A 139 13.22 0.47 -0.27
C THR A 139 12.94 1.96 -0.22
N VAL A 140 14.00 2.77 -0.19
CA VAL A 140 13.92 4.22 -0.35
C VAL A 140 14.14 4.57 -1.81
N TYR A 141 13.24 5.36 -2.37
CA TYR A 141 13.33 5.86 -3.74
C TYR A 141 13.43 7.38 -3.76
N ASP A 142 14.17 7.88 -4.74
CA ASP A 142 14.24 9.28 -5.12
C ASP A 142 13.29 9.54 -6.29
N LEU A 143 12.26 10.34 -6.08
CA LEU A 143 11.26 10.67 -7.09
C LEU A 143 11.74 11.69 -8.13
N GLU A 144 12.85 12.40 -7.90
CA GLU A 144 13.42 13.29 -8.91
C GLU A 144 14.24 12.53 -9.93
N THR A 145 15.04 11.57 -9.46
CA THR A 145 15.90 10.75 -10.33
C THR A 145 15.21 9.48 -10.81
N ALA A 146 14.05 9.15 -10.22
CA ALA A 146 13.31 7.90 -10.42
C ALA A 146 14.19 6.66 -10.19
N LYS A 147 14.98 6.69 -9.12
CA LYS A 147 15.91 5.60 -8.77
C LYS A 147 15.75 5.16 -7.34
N GLU A 148 16.08 3.88 -7.12
CA GLU A 148 16.36 3.37 -5.79
C GLU A 148 17.59 4.08 -5.21
N VAL A 149 17.48 4.49 -3.95
CA VAL A 149 18.58 5.07 -3.17
C VAL A 149 19.23 3.99 -2.32
N THR A 150 18.42 3.22 -1.59
CA THR A 150 18.87 2.13 -0.73
C THR A 150 17.73 1.17 -0.43
N ARG A 151 18.06 -0.06 -0.03
CA ARG A 151 17.09 -1.07 0.40
C ARG A 151 17.60 -1.87 1.58
N VAL A 152 16.67 -2.39 2.39
CA VAL A 152 16.95 -3.37 3.44
C VAL A 152 15.93 -4.51 3.30
N ASN A 153 16.44 -5.74 3.23
CA ASN A 153 15.62 -6.95 3.34
C ASN A 153 15.76 -7.52 4.76
N PHE A 154 14.63 -7.83 5.39
CA PHE A 154 14.57 -8.38 6.75
C PHE A 154 14.38 -9.91 6.76
N SER A 155 13.86 -10.47 5.67
CA SER A 155 13.56 -11.90 5.57
C SER A 155 13.32 -12.31 4.12
N MET A 156 13.69 -13.55 3.78
CA MET A 156 13.35 -14.22 2.52
C MET A 156 12.08 -15.09 2.61
N ASP A 157 11.36 -15.04 3.73
CA ASP A 157 10.05 -15.67 3.87
C ASP A 157 9.00 -14.91 3.06
N ILE A 158 8.45 -15.57 2.04
CA ILE A 158 7.52 -14.97 1.09
C ILE A 158 6.19 -14.54 1.71
N ARG A 159 5.87 -15.07 2.90
CA ARG A 159 4.65 -14.74 3.65
C ARG A 159 4.78 -13.42 4.38
N ASN A 160 6.01 -12.98 4.61
CA ASN A 160 6.28 -11.75 5.35
C ASN A 160 6.31 -10.57 4.38
N ALA A 161 5.52 -9.55 4.69
CA ALA A 161 5.46 -8.31 3.94
C ALA A 161 5.41 -7.12 4.91
N ILE A 162 5.94 -5.99 4.45
CA ILE A 162 5.78 -4.72 5.15
C ILE A 162 4.35 -4.22 4.89
N HIS A 163 3.56 -4.03 5.94
CA HIS A 163 2.14 -3.64 5.82
C HIS A 163 1.90 -2.14 6.06
N GLY A 164 2.75 -1.52 6.88
CA GLY A 164 2.68 -0.09 7.20
C GLY A 164 4.09 0.45 7.42
N LEU A 165 4.29 1.72 7.08
CA LEU A 165 5.52 2.47 7.26
C LEU A 165 5.15 3.89 7.67
N GLU A 166 5.87 4.45 8.64
CA GLU A 166 5.73 5.84 9.05
C GLU A 166 7.12 6.36 9.42
N VAL A 167 7.40 7.62 9.11
CA VAL A 167 8.61 8.28 9.62
C VAL A 167 8.40 8.54 11.09
N TRP A 168 9.23 7.95 11.94
CA TRP A 168 9.18 8.19 13.38
C TRP A 168 9.89 9.51 13.72
N PRO A 169 9.18 10.55 14.20
CA PRO A 169 9.77 11.89 14.33
C PRO A 169 10.42 12.20 15.69
N TRP A 170 10.78 11.20 16.50
CA TRP A 170 11.26 11.39 17.88
C TRP A 170 12.52 10.56 18.18
#